data_AF-A0A940UAJ1-F1
#
_entry.id   AF-A0A940UAJ1-F1
#
_cell.length_a   1.000
_cell.length_b   1.000
_cell.length_c   1.000
_cell.angle_alpha   90.00
_cell.angle_beta   90.00
_cell.angle_gamma   90.00
#
_symmetry.space_group_name_H-M   'P 1'
#
loop_
_entity.id
_entity.type
_entity.pdbx_description
1 polymer ?
#
loop_
_entity_poly.entity_id
_entity_poly.type
_entity_poly.pdbx_seq_one_letter_code
_entity_poly.pdbx_strand_id
1 'polypeptide(L)'
;MDFGVRCTKAIASQEEALTAARGLHLSGHGGTNDGIIGAVAAVGLTAAGWSGRFIEFGRLRDLPDRVPVEELERREMQVIPMDRDGIAPCAGDWVHTNGWLRPRLLGHKAVIAVAPAGPGLWRTLWEKRKK
;
A
#
# COMPACT_ATOMS: atom_id res chain seq x y z
N MET A 1 -17.79 1.58 -0.55
CA MET A 1 -16.49 2.16 -0.99
C MET A 1 -16.50 3.68 -0.84
N ASP A 2 -17.56 4.35 -1.29
CA ASP A 2 -17.69 5.81 -1.34
C ASP A 2 -17.46 6.54 0.00
N PHE A 3 -17.89 5.95 1.12
CA PHE A 3 -17.67 6.54 2.45
C PHE A 3 -16.19 6.80 2.73
N GLY A 4 -15.32 5.85 2.40
CA GLY A 4 -13.87 6.01 2.58
C GLY A 4 -13.29 7.17 1.76
N VAL A 5 -13.73 7.32 0.50
CA VAL A 5 -13.32 8.42 -0.38
C VAL A 5 -13.87 9.76 0.11
N ARG A 6 -15.08 9.79 0.68
CA ARG A 6 -15.64 10.99 1.31
C ARG A 6 -14.79 11.45 2.49
N CYS A 7 -14.37 10.52 3.37
CA CYS A 7 -13.56 10.82 4.55
C CYS A 7 -12.17 11.41 4.21
N THR A 8 -11.67 11.27 2.98
CA THR A 8 -10.41 11.94 2.56
C THR A 8 -10.60 13.39 2.14
N LYS A 9 -11.85 13.84 1.99
CA LYS A 9 -12.20 15.16 1.45
C LYS A 9 -12.97 16.04 2.44
N ALA A 10 -13.66 15.43 3.40
CA ALA A 10 -14.51 16.14 4.35
C ALA A 10 -14.59 15.41 5.70
N ILE A 11 -14.97 16.14 6.74
CA ILE A 11 -15.31 15.57 8.05
C ILE A 11 -16.59 14.74 7.90
N ALA A 12 -16.59 13.56 8.52
CA ALA A 12 -17.70 12.62 8.53
C ALA A 12 -18.16 12.34 9.96
N SER A 13 -19.41 11.91 10.11
CA SER A 13 -20.01 11.56 11.40
C SER A 13 -20.04 10.05 11.66
N GLN A 14 -20.27 9.67 12.93
CA GLN A 14 -20.54 8.28 13.30
C GLN A 14 -21.80 7.71 12.64
N GLU A 15 -22.84 8.53 12.46
CA GLU A 15 -24.09 8.12 11.80
C GLU A 15 -23.86 7.73 10.33
N GLU A 16 -23.03 8.51 9.62
CA GLU A 16 -22.65 8.19 8.25
C GLU A 16 -21.84 6.88 8.20
N ALA A 17 -20.94 6.66 9.17
CA ALA A 17 -20.19 5.41 9.27
C ALA A 17 -21.08 4.20 9.51
N LEU A 18 -22.04 4.30 10.44
CA LEU A 18 -23.02 3.25 10.74
C LEU A 18 -23.90 2.94 9.53
N THR A 19 -24.30 3.97 8.79
CA THR A 19 -25.08 3.82 7.55
C THR A 19 -24.26 3.12 6.47
N ALA A 20 -22.99 3.50 6.30
CA ALA A 20 -22.09 2.90 5.33
C ALA A 20 -21.71 1.45 5.66
N ALA A 21 -21.74 1.07 6.94
CA ALA A 21 -21.47 -0.28 7.43
C ALA A 21 -22.74 -1.13 7.62
N ARG A 22 -23.90 -0.68 7.12
CA ARG A 22 -25.16 -1.41 7.27
C ARG A 22 -25.03 -2.85 6.73
N GLY A 23 -25.39 -3.82 7.56
CA GLY A 23 -25.26 -5.25 7.22
C GLY A 23 -23.88 -5.86 7.53
N LEU A 24 -22.94 -5.07 8.07
CA LEU A 24 -21.64 -5.53 8.55
C LEU A 24 -21.56 -5.35 10.08
N HIS A 25 -20.68 -6.10 10.72
CA HIS A 25 -20.37 -5.88 12.13
C HIS A 25 -19.45 -4.67 12.30
N LEU A 26 -19.87 -3.72 13.14
CA LEU A 26 -19.09 -2.54 13.50
C LEU A 26 -19.29 -2.25 15.00
N SER A 27 -18.20 -2.11 15.74
CA SER A 27 -18.22 -1.89 17.19
C SER A 27 -17.20 -0.83 17.61
N GLY A 28 -17.61 0.02 18.55
CA GLY A 28 -16.72 0.96 19.24
C GLY A 28 -16.06 0.30 20.45
N HIS A 29 -14.78 0.59 20.68
CA HIS A 29 -13.99 -0.04 21.75
C HIS A 29 -13.25 0.96 22.65
N GLY A 30 -13.59 2.25 22.61
CA GLY A 30 -12.95 3.23 23.50
C GLY A 30 -13.28 4.68 23.19
N GLY A 31 -13.13 5.54 24.21
CA GLY A 31 -13.33 6.98 24.12
C GLY A 31 -14.74 7.35 23.65
N THR A 32 -14.81 8.25 22.67
CA THR A 32 -16.05 8.67 21.99
C THR A 32 -16.57 7.66 20.98
N ASN A 33 -15.85 6.54 20.77
CA ASN A 33 -16.07 5.57 19.69
C ASN A 33 -15.88 6.12 18.27
N ASP A 34 -15.32 7.31 18.08
CA ASP A 34 -15.09 7.89 16.73
C ASP A 34 -14.17 7.04 15.84
N GLY A 35 -13.41 6.10 16.43
CA GLY A 35 -12.59 5.14 15.70
C GLY A 35 -13.37 4.33 14.65
N ILE A 36 -14.69 4.17 14.83
CA ILE A 36 -15.54 3.49 13.84
C ILE A 36 -15.54 4.20 12.48
N ILE A 37 -15.41 5.54 12.45
CA ILE A 37 -15.34 6.33 11.21
C ILE A 37 -14.12 5.90 10.41
N GLY A 38 -12.97 5.87 11.07
CA GLY A 38 -11.71 5.44 10.47
C GLY A 38 -11.73 3.98 10.05
N ALA A 39 -12.34 3.10 10.83
CA ALA A 39 -12.44 1.67 10.52
C ALA A 39 -13.22 1.43 9.21
N VAL A 40 -14.43 2.00 9.08
CA VAL A 40 -15.25 1.85 7.88
C VAL A 40 -14.58 2.53 6.68
N ALA A 41 -13.99 3.72 6.88
CA ALA A 41 -13.28 4.43 5.83
C ALA A 41 -12.09 3.62 5.29
N ALA A 42 -11.27 3.03 6.18
CA ALA A 42 -10.13 2.23 5.80
C ALA A 42 -10.53 1.00 4.97
N VAL A 43 -11.57 0.27 5.39
CA VAL A 43 -12.11 -0.86 4.62
C VAL A 43 -12.55 -0.40 3.22
N GLY A 44 -13.32 0.69 3.14
CA GLY A 44 -13.79 1.24 1.87
C GLY A 44 -12.66 1.68 0.93
N LEU A 45 -11.64 2.35 1.47
CA LEU A 45 -10.46 2.83 0.75
C LEU A 45 -9.59 1.67 0.26
N THR A 46 -9.38 0.65 1.08
CA THR A 46 -8.64 -0.56 0.68
C THR A 46 -9.41 -1.35 -0.36
N ALA A 47 -10.73 -1.53 -0.21
CA ALA A 47 -11.55 -2.19 -1.20
C ALA A 47 -11.57 -1.45 -2.55
N ALA A 48 -11.43 -0.12 -2.56
CA ALA A 48 -11.31 0.67 -3.78
C ALA A 48 -9.98 0.46 -4.53
N GLY A 49 -8.99 -0.24 -3.94
CA GLY A 49 -7.79 -0.67 -4.65
C GLY A 49 -6.68 0.37 -4.79
N TRP A 50 -6.82 1.55 -4.19
CA TRP A 50 -5.86 2.67 -4.34
C TRP A 50 -5.27 3.17 -3.03
N SER A 51 -5.60 2.52 -1.92
CA SER A 51 -5.23 3.00 -0.58
C SER A 51 -4.85 1.86 0.34
N GLY A 52 -3.64 1.94 0.87
CA GLY A 52 -3.09 0.96 1.78
C GLY A 52 -1.65 0.64 1.46
N ARG A 53 -1.04 -0.13 2.36
CA ARG A 53 0.27 -0.73 2.17
C ARG A 53 0.28 -2.10 2.81
N PHE A 54 1.05 -3.00 2.21
CA PHE A 54 1.23 -4.35 2.71
C PHE A 54 2.32 -4.33 3.79
N ILE A 55 1.92 -4.71 5.01
CA ILE A 55 2.86 -4.95 6.13
C ILE A 55 3.25 -6.42 6.17
N GLU A 56 2.32 -7.29 5.77
CA GLU A 56 2.52 -8.71 5.49
C GLU A 56 1.98 -9.00 4.08
N PHE A 57 2.72 -9.78 3.30
CA PHE A 57 2.32 -10.25 1.97
C PHE A 57 3.21 -11.43 1.58
N GLY A 58 2.68 -12.65 1.70
CA GLY A 58 3.49 -13.86 1.65
C GLY A 58 4.63 -13.81 2.69
N ARG A 59 5.86 -14.11 2.27
CA ARG A 59 7.08 -14.08 3.10
C ARG A 59 7.91 -12.81 2.84
N LEU A 60 7.26 -11.64 2.93
CA LEU A 60 7.86 -10.33 2.59
C LEU A 60 9.12 -10.02 3.41
N ARG A 61 9.14 -10.43 4.68
CA ARG A 61 10.24 -10.17 5.62
C ARG A 61 11.47 -11.04 5.40
N ASP A 62 11.34 -12.10 4.60
CA ASP A 62 12.43 -13.02 4.28
C ASP A 62 13.19 -12.59 3.02
N LEU A 63 12.71 -11.55 2.34
CA LEU A 63 13.39 -10.99 1.18
C LEU A 63 14.69 -10.32 1.60
N PRO A 64 15.80 -10.58 0.88
CA PRO A 64 17.07 -9.91 1.15
C PRO A 64 17.01 -8.42 0.77
N ASP A 65 18.07 -7.69 1.14
CA ASP A 65 18.23 -6.27 0.84
C ASP A 65 18.27 -5.94 -0.66
N ARG A 66 18.58 -6.94 -1.50
CA ARG A 66 18.65 -6.82 -2.95
C ARG A 66 17.94 -8.00 -3.59
N VAL A 67 16.91 -7.73 -4.40
CA VAL A 67 16.02 -8.75 -4.96
C VAL A 67 15.91 -8.55 -6.48
N PRO A 68 15.97 -9.60 -7.32
CA PRO A 68 15.70 -9.48 -8.75
C PRO A 68 14.26 -9.02 -9.00
N VAL A 69 14.03 -8.26 -10.07
CA VAL A 69 12.67 -7.84 -10.46
C VAL A 69 11.77 -9.06 -10.71
N GLU A 70 12.28 -10.07 -11.44
CA GLU A 70 11.55 -11.32 -11.70
C GLU A 70 11.08 -12.05 -10.43
N GLU A 71 11.86 -11.97 -9.35
CA GLU A 71 11.53 -12.59 -8.06
C GLU A 71 10.36 -11.87 -7.39
N LEU A 72 10.34 -10.54 -7.47
CA LEU A 72 9.25 -9.73 -6.93
C LEU A 72 7.96 -9.97 -7.72
N GLU A 73 8.04 -10.01 -9.05
CA GLU A 73 6.91 -10.24 -9.93
C GLU A 73 6.32 -11.65 -9.78
N ARG A 74 7.17 -12.67 -9.62
CA ARG A 74 6.72 -14.05 -9.34
C ARG A 74 5.97 -14.16 -8.01
N ARG A 75 6.21 -13.23 -7.08
CA ARG A 75 5.48 -13.10 -5.81
C ARG A 75 4.29 -12.15 -5.91
N GLU A 76 3.83 -11.82 -7.12
CA GLU A 76 2.68 -10.93 -7.38
C GLU A 76 2.89 -9.48 -6.93
N MET A 77 4.14 -9.03 -6.83
CA MET A 77 4.48 -7.64 -6.58
C MET A 77 4.95 -6.97 -7.86
N GLN A 78 4.18 -5.99 -8.34
CA GLN A 78 4.50 -5.26 -9.56
C GLN A 78 5.54 -4.17 -9.27
N VAL A 79 6.68 -4.19 -9.97
CA VAL A 79 7.71 -3.14 -9.86
C VAL A 79 7.40 -2.05 -10.88
N ILE A 80 7.26 -0.80 -10.43
CA ILE A 80 6.90 0.33 -11.30
C ILE A 80 7.89 1.48 -11.07
N PRO A 81 8.51 2.04 -12.13
CA PRO A 81 9.32 3.24 -12.00
C PRO A 81 8.41 4.44 -11.74
N MET A 82 8.77 5.32 -10.82
CA MET A 82 8.07 6.61 -10.62
C MET A 82 8.86 7.80 -11.15
N ASP A 83 9.92 7.58 -11.92
CA ASP A 83 10.54 8.65 -12.70
C ASP A 83 9.73 8.97 -13.97
N ARG A 84 10.08 10.08 -14.62
CA ARG A 84 9.44 10.54 -15.86
C ARG A 84 10.23 10.14 -17.11
N ASP A 85 11.37 9.49 -16.95
CA ASP A 85 12.31 9.18 -18.03
C ASP A 85 11.88 7.91 -18.80
N GLY A 86 10.85 7.21 -18.31
CA GLY A 86 10.14 6.17 -19.04
C GLY A 86 10.88 4.83 -19.12
N ILE A 87 11.98 4.68 -18.39
CA ILE A 87 12.72 3.43 -18.32
C ILE A 87 11.98 2.50 -17.35
N ALA A 88 11.54 1.35 -17.85
CA ALA A 88 10.94 0.31 -17.04
C ALA A 88 12.00 -0.67 -16.51
N PRO A 89 11.89 -1.15 -15.27
CA PRO A 89 12.71 -2.25 -14.77
C PRO A 89 12.53 -3.51 -15.63
N CYS A 90 13.64 -4.10 -16.05
CA CYS A 90 13.66 -5.38 -16.74
C CYS A 90 13.70 -6.53 -15.72
N ALA A 91 13.28 -7.74 -16.13
CA ALA A 91 13.21 -8.90 -15.24
C ALA A 91 14.57 -9.25 -14.57
N GLY A 92 15.68 -9.05 -15.29
CA GLY A 92 17.05 -9.26 -14.81
C GLY A 92 17.65 -8.10 -14.00
N ASP A 93 16.92 -7.00 -13.84
CA ASP A 93 17.34 -5.89 -13.00
C ASP A 93 17.17 -6.23 -11.52
N TRP A 94 17.78 -5.40 -10.67
CA TRP A 94 17.75 -5.58 -9.21
C TRP A 94 17.11 -4.40 -8.50
N VAL A 95 16.34 -4.71 -7.45
CA VAL A 95 15.75 -3.73 -6.54
C VAL A 95 16.44 -3.80 -5.18
N HIS A 96 16.98 -2.68 -4.71
CA HIS A 96 17.39 -2.48 -3.33
C HIS A 96 16.18 -2.15 -2.46
N THR A 97 15.90 -3.02 -1.49
CA THR A 97 14.76 -2.94 -0.57
C THR A 97 15.08 -2.22 0.74
N ASN A 98 16.37 -1.92 0.99
CA ASN A 98 16.87 -1.32 2.23
C ASN A 98 16.42 -2.08 3.50
N GLY A 99 16.30 -3.41 3.42
CA GLY A 99 15.81 -4.26 4.51
C GLY A 99 14.37 -3.99 4.93
N TRP A 100 13.62 -3.22 4.13
CA TRP A 100 12.28 -2.76 4.45
C TRP A 100 11.44 -2.63 3.18
N LEU A 101 10.76 -3.71 2.81
CA LEU A 101 9.80 -3.67 1.71
C LEU A 101 8.38 -3.54 2.26
N ARG A 102 7.62 -2.55 1.79
CA ARG A 102 6.18 -2.40 2.04
C ARG A 102 5.49 -1.97 0.74
N PRO A 103 5.08 -2.92 -0.11
CA PRO A 103 4.33 -2.61 -1.32
C PRO A 103 3.10 -1.76 -0.99
N ARG A 104 2.70 -0.90 -1.91
CA ARG A 104 1.46 -0.12 -1.80
C ARG A 104 0.35 -0.78 -2.58
N LEU A 105 -0.88 -0.65 -2.08
CA LEU A 105 -2.06 -1.04 -2.85
C LEU A 105 -2.36 0.05 -3.87
N LEU A 106 -2.09 -0.24 -5.16
CA LEU A 106 -2.36 0.66 -6.28
C LEU A 106 -3.00 -0.14 -7.41
N GLY A 107 -4.16 0.30 -7.90
CA GLY A 107 -4.92 -0.41 -8.94
C GLY A 107 -5.21 -1.87 -8.59
N HIS A 108 -5.54 -2.17 -7.33
CA HIS A 108 -5.76 -3.52 -6.79
C HIS A 108 -4.54 -4.44 -6.79
N LYS A 109 -3.34 -3.91 -6.99
CA LYS A 109 -2.09 -4.68 -6.99
C LYS A 109 -1.15 -4.25 -5.89
N ALA A 110 -0.29 -5.17 -5.45
CA ALA A 110 0.87 -4.85 -4.62
C ALA A 110 1.95 -4.23 -5.51
N VAL A 111 2.18 -2.92 -5.35
CA VAL A 111 3.12 -2.17 -6.19
C VAL A 111 4.34 -1.73 -5.38
N ILE A 112 5.52 -1.99 -5.94
CA ILE A 112 6.81 -1.49 -5.46
C ILE A 112 7.24 -0.36 -6.39
N ALA A 113 7.14 0.87 -5.91
CA ALA A 113 7.66 2.01 -6.64
C ALA A 113 9.16 2.12 -6.47
N VAL A 114 9.85 2.30 -7.60
CA VAL A 114 11.31 2.40 -7.65
C VAL A 114 11.77 3.66 -8.38
N ALA A 115 13.02 4.04 -8.10
CA ALA A 115 13.78 5.00 -8.88
C ALA A 115 15.12 4.39 -9.31
N PRO A 116 15.72 4.86 -10.41
CA PRO A 116 17.04 4.42 -10.86
C PRO A 116 18.11 4.66 -9.79
N ALA A 117 18.98 3.67 -9.63
CA ALA A 117 20.15 3.71 -8.74
C ALA A 117 21.45 3.34 -9.46
N GLY A 118 21.38 2.99 -10.75
CA GLY A 118 22.51 2.64 -11.61
C GLY A 118 22.05 1.74 -12.77
N PRO A 119 22.95 1.34 -13.68
CA PRO A 119 22.61 0.40 -14.76
C PRO A 119 22.05 -0.91 -14.19
N GLY A 120 20.81 -1.26 -14.58
CA GLY A 120 20.10 -2.45 -14.10
C GLY A 120 19.82 -2.46 -12.58
N LEU A 121 19.87 -1.28 -11.94
CA LEU A 121 19.74 -1.15 -10.50
C LEU A 121 18.69 -0.11 -10.13
N TRP A 122 17.82 -0.51 -9.22
CA TRP A 122 16.67 0.24 -8.75
C TRP A 122 16.69 0.31 -7.23
N ARG A 123 16.15 1.39 -6.67
CA ARG A 123 15.93 1.52 -5.22
C ARG A 123 14.46 1.78 -4.94
N THR A 124 13.94 1.19 -3.87
CA THR A 124 12.58 1.50 -3.41
C THR A 124 12.47 2.96 -2.99
N LEU A 125 11.36 3.62 -3.36
CA LEU A 125 11.14 5.02 -2.98
C LEU A 125 10.69 5.23 -1.54
N TRP A 126 10.17 4.18 -0.91
CA TRP A 126 9.68 4.26 0.47
C TRP A 126 10.67 3.59 1.39
N GLU A 127 11.17 4.36 2.35
CA GLU A 127 12.13 3.89 3.34
C GLU A 127 11.58 4.03 4.75
N LYS A 128 12.14 3.25 5.66
CA LYS A 128 11.87 3.39 7.08
C LYS A 128 12.45 4.72 7.57
N ARG A 129 11.59 5.67 7.92
CA ARG A 129 12.02 6.93 8.57
C ARG A 129 12.75 6.61 9.88
N LYS A 130 13.94 7.18 10.07
CA LYS A 130 14.61 7.21 11.38
C LYS A 130 13.75 8.05 12.33
N LYS A 131 13.58 7.56 13.56
CA LYS A 131 12.89 8.30 14.62
C LYS A 131 13.77 9.43 15.13
#